data_AF-A0AAN8X667-F1
#
_entry.id   AF-A0AAN8X667-F1
#
_cell.length_a   1.000
_cell.length_b   1.000
_cell.length_c   1.000
_cell.angle_alpha   90.00
_cell.angle_beta   90.00
_cell.angle_gamma   90.00
#
_symmetry.space_group_name_H-M   'P 1'
#
loop_
_entity.id
_entity.type
_entity.pdbx_description
1 polymer ?
#
loop_
_entity_poly.entity_id
_entity_poly.type
_entity_poly.pdbx_seq_one_letter_code
_entity_poly.pdbx_strand_id
1 'polypeptide(L)'
;MRVLVVNVCVLLVAITLIQAEGQSGSLLLHRQERQESCAKPHVCTIPTNSRSTSSCYVECHGTEVLELMKEHMKFSMNYLLTSKQYGSQYIQHPGMAKFLLEASDRHWEEGMDVLKKYLQRGGKVPSTDPDFKGSFVFAGNPQLQMSGTDGLIKDKYVDYLQTMLDNSKHLSKSMHRLYHKAGKNLDQGGDAEFAHYFSDKSKDEAEITRELAGHINTLTKMKDLGLALTTFDSHL
;
A
#
# COMPACT_ATOMS: atom_id res chain seq x y z
N MET A 1 7.63 -40.53 1.93
CA MET A 1 7.66 -40.13 0.50
C MET A 1 6.33 -40.34 -0.23
N ARG A 2 5.17 -40.05 0.38
CA ARG A 2 3.84 -40.12 -0.30
C ARG A 2 3.08 -38.78 -0.35
N VAL A 3 3.53 -37.79 0.42
CA VAL A 3 2.88 -36.46 0.51
C VAL A 3 3.29 -35.53 -0.66
N LEU A 4 4.46 -35.75 -1.26
CA LEU A 4 4.95 -34.95 -2.38
C LEU A 4 4.20 -35.21 -3.70
N VAL A 5 3.65 -36.40 -3.91
CA VAL A 5 2.98 -36.76 -5.18
C VAL A 5 1.62 -36.08 -5.31
N VAL A 6 0.90 -35.88 -4.18
CA VAL A 6 -0.44 -35.27 -4.19
C VAL A 6 -0.37 -33.77 -4.52
N ASN A 7 0.67 -33.07 -4.06
CA ASN A 7 0.82 -31.63 -4.32
C ASN A 7 1.17 -31.31 -5.78
N VAL A 8 1.88 -32.19 -6.48
CA VAL A 8 2.21 -31.98 -7.90
C VAL A 8 0.99 -32.16 -8.80
N CYS A 9 0.08 -33.07 -8.46
CA CYS A 9 -1.16 -33.26 -9.23
C CYS A 9 -2.14 -32.07 -9.09
N VAL A 10 -2.23 -31.44 -7.92
CA VAL A 10 -3.08 -30.26 -7.72
C VAL A 10 -2.52 -29.04 -8.48
N LEU A 11 -1.19 -28.91 -8.52
CA LEU A 11 -0.51 -27.82 -9.25
C LEU A 11 -0.66 -27.96 -10.77
N LEU A 12 -0.62 -29.19 -11.31
CA LEU A 12 -0.83 -29.44 -12.74
C LEU A 12 -2.27 -29.19 -13.18
N VAL A 13 -3.28 -29.47 -12.35
CA VAL A 13 -4.69 -29.16 -12.64
C VAL A 13 -4.95 -27.64 -12.59
N ALA A 14 -4.26 -26.90 -11.73
CA ALA A 14 -4.38 -25.44 -11.69
C ALA A 14 -3.75 -24.77 -12.93
N ILE A 15 -2.68 -25.33 -13.48
CA ILE A 15 -2.01 -24.78 -14.67
C ILE A 15 -2.82 -25.05 -15.95
N THR A 16 -3.50 -26.19 -16.07
CA THR A 16 -4.32 -26.50 -17.26
C THR A 16 -5.63 -25.73 -17.32
N LEU A 17 -6.19 -25.32 -16.17
CA LEU A 17 -7.37 -24.44 -16.13
C LEU A 17 -7.08 -23.01 -16.61
N ILE A 18 -5.83 -22.54 -16.52
CA ILE A 18 -5.46 -21.17 -16.92
C ILE A 18 -5.28 -21.05 -18.45
N GLN A 19 -5.03 -22.14 -19.17
CA GLN A 19 -4.83 -22.11 -20.63
C GLN A 19 -6.13 -22.25 -21.46
N ALA A 20 -7.29 -22.46 -20.83
CA ALA A 20 -8.54 -22.69 -21.56
C ALA A 20 -9.37 -21.42 -21.86
N GLU A 21 -9.09 -20.26 -21.25
CA GLU A 21 -9.86 -19.02 -21.47
C GLU A 21 -9.15 -18.01 -22.41
N GLY A 22 -8.08 -18.43 -23.07
CA GLY A 22 -7.32 -17.62 -24.01
C GLY A 22 -7.96 -17.53 -25.40
N GLN A 23 -9.22 -17.07 -25.52
CA GLN A 23 -9.75 -16.55 -26.79
C GLN A 23 -11.05 -15.76 -26.59
N SER A 24 -10.92 -14.45 -26.42
CA SER A 24 -11.85 -13.44 -26.98
C SER A 24 -11.22 -12.07 -26.84
N GLY A 25 -10.60 -11.61 -27.93
CA GLY A 25 -10.14 -10.24 -28.05
C GLY A 25 -11.32 -9.28 -28.23
N SER A 26 -11.37 -8.26 -27.38
CA SER A 26 -11.80 -6.89 -27.70
C SER A 26 -11.65 -6.04 -26.44
N LEU A 27 -10.45 -5.47 -26.24
CA LEU A 27 -10.12 -4.73 -25.02
C LEU A 27 -9.43 -3.41 -25.40
N LEU A 28 -10.10 -2.58 -26.21
CA LEU A 28 -9.64 -1.23 -26.53
C LEU A 28 -10.74 -0.18 -26.70
N LEU A 29 -11.92 -0.36 -26.08
CA LEU A 29 -12.97 0.70 -26.12
C LEU A 29 -13.57 1.12 -24.77
N HIS A 30 -13.39 0.38 -23.67
CA HIS A 30 -14.05 0.75 -22.40
C HIS A 30 -13.27 1.68 -21.46
N ARG A 31 -12.00 1.99 -21.74
CA ARG A 31 -11.20 2.89 -20.88
C ARG A 31 -11.58 4.37 -21.09
N GLN A 32 -12.08 4.72 -22.27
CA GLN A 32 -12.33 6.11 -22.65
C GLN A 32 -13.71 6.62 -22.17
N GLU A 33 -14.71 5.75 -22.03
CA GLU A 33 -16.06 6.16 -21.56
C GLU A 33 -16.13 6.48 -20.06
N ARG A 34 -15.28 5.86 -19.21
CA ARG A 34 -15.31 6.12 -17.75
C ARG A 34 -14.74 7.48 -17.35
N GLN A 35 -13.75 7.99 -18.09
CA GLN A 35 -13.23 9.34 -17.84
C GLN A 35 -14.25 10.42 -18.25
N GLU A 36 -15.08 10.18 -19.27
CA GLU A 36 -16.15 11.11 -19.65
C GLU A 36 -17.29 11.18 -18.62
N SER A 37 -17.50 10.11 -17.83
CA SER A 37 -18.54 10.08 -16.79
C SER A 37 -18.25 11.01 -15.61
N CYS A 38 -16.98 11.35 -15.36
CA CYS A 38 -16.59 12.34 -14.34
C CYS A 38 -16.45 13.76 -14.90
N ALA A 39 -16.46 13.92 -16.23
CA ALA A 39 -16.29 15.19 -16.92
C ALA A 39 -17.61 15.82 -17.38
N LYS A 40 -18.66 15.01 -17.59
CA LYS A 40 -20.01 15.50 -17.85
C LYS A 40 -20.69 15.81 -16.51
N PRO A 41 -21.50 16.87 -16.42
CA PRO A 41 -22.32 17.14 -15.25
C PRO A 41 -23.47 16.12 -15.20
N HIS A 42 -23.15 14.85 -14.97
CA HIS A 42 -24.11 13.98 -14.30
C HIS A 42 -24.24 14.57 -12.91
N VAL A 43 -25.28 15.39 -12.73
CA VAL A 43 -25.81 15.70 -11.41
C VAL A 43 -25.77 14.37 -10.66
N CYS A 44 -25.03 14.26 -9.54
CA CYS A 44 -25.29 13.23 -8.54
C CYS A 44 -26.77 13.46 -8.16
N THR A 45 -27.68 12.91 -8.96
CA THR A 45 -29.10 13.21 -8.87
C THR A 45 -29.52 12.33 -7.74
N ILE A 46 -29.44 12.89 -6.53
CA ILE A 46 -30.08 12.35 -5.36
C ILE A 46 -31.49 12.05 -5.84
N PRO A 47 -31.91 10.77 -5.95
CA PRO A 47 -33.32 10.48 -6.14
C PRO A 47 -34.00 11.23 -5.01
N THR A 48 -34.96 12.08 -5.31
CA THR A 48 -35.62 12.98 -4.33
C THR A 48 -36.30 12.25 -3.17
N ASN A 49 -36.10 10.92 -3.07
CA ASN A 49 -36.57 10.03 -2.04
C ASN A 49 -35.48 9.14 -1.37
N SER A 50 -34.16 9.35 -1.59
CA SER A 50 -33.13 8.61 -0.86
C SER A 50 -31.98 9.48 -0.34
N ARG A 51 -31.81 9.46 0.98
CA ARG A 51 -30.86 10.22 1.82
C ARG A 51 -29.37 9.86 1.65
N SER A 52 -28.93 9.33 0.51
CA SER A 52 -27.56 8.81 0.37
C SER A 52 -26.73 9.66 -0.60
N THR A 53 -26.09 10.71 -0.08
CA THR A 53 -25.07 11.50 -0.79
C THR A 53 -23.70 10.82 -0.81
N SER A 54 -23.57 9.61 -0.27
CA SER A 54 -22.29 9.00 0.06
C SER A 54 -21.62 8.17 -1.04
N SER A 55 -22.33 7.89 -2.15
CA SER A 55 -21.88 6.95 -3.20
C SER A 55 -21.01 7.60 -4.29
N CYS A 56 -21.18 8.91 -4.54
CA CYS A 56 -20.67 9.56 -5.76
C CYS A 56 -19.12 9.60 -5.84
N TYR A 57 -18.42 9.80 -4.70
CA TYR A 57 -16.96 9.85 -4.70
C TYR A 57 -16.31 8.53 -5.11
N VAL A 58 -16.84 7.40 -4.64
CA VAL A 58 -16.29 6.08 -4.94
C VAL A 58 -16.52 5.70 -6.40
N GLU A 59 -17.62 6.14 -7.00
CA GLU A 59 -17.90 5.92 -8.42
C GLU A 59 -16.89 6.65 -9.33
N CYS A 60 -16.45 7.85 -8.93
CA CYS A 60 -15.51 8.67 -9.70
C CYS A 60 -14.03 8.40 -9.39
N HIS A 61 -13.70 8.10 -8.13
CA HIS A 61 -12.31 8.03 -7.63
C HIS A 61 -11.96 6.70 -6.97
N GLY A 62 -12.83 5.69 -7.03
CA GLY A 62 -12.64 4.40 -6.39
C GLY A 62 -11.33 3.70 -6.77
N THR A 63 -10.88 3.83 -8.01
CA THR A 63 -9.61 3.26 -8.48
C THR A 63 -8.40 3.84 -7.75
N GLU A 64 -8.40 5.14 -7.44
CA GLU A 64 -7.30 5.79 -6.71
C GLU A 64 -7.29 5.40 -5.24
N VAL A 65 -8.47 5.19 -4.63
CA VAL A 65 -8.60 4.68 -3.27
C VAL A 65 -8.09 3.24 -3.18
N LEU A 66 -8.42 2.40 -4.17
CA LEU A 66 -7.94 1.03 -4.25
C LEU A 66 -6.44 0.95 -4.56
N GLU A 67 -5.88 1.90 -5.32
CA GLU A 67 -4.43 1.99 -5.50
C GLU A 67 -3.72 2.38 -4.19
N LEU A 68 -4.29 3.30 -3.41
CA LEU A 68 -3.74 3.61 -2.07
C LEU A 68 -3.73 2.37 -1.16
N MET A 69 -4.83 1.61 -1.12
CA MET A 69 -4.89 0.33 -0.41
C MET A 69 -3.77 -0.62 -0.87
N LYS A 70 -3.59 -0.76 -2.19
CA LYS A 70 -2.55 -1.61 -2.77
C LYS A 70 -1.14 -1.16 -2.37
N GLU A 71 -0.87 0.13 -2.32
CA GLU A 71 0.41 0.68 -1.86
C GLU A 71 0.70 0.28 -0.41
N HIS A 72 -0.28 0.44 0.49
CA HIS A 72 -0.16 -0.01 1.88
C HIS A 72 0.15 -1.52 1.98
N MET A 73 -0.60 -2.36 1.26
CA MET A 73 -0.38 -3.81 1.25
C MET A 73 1.00 -4.20 0.71
N LYS A 74 1.46 -3.51 -0.35
CA LYS A 74 2.79 -3.71 -0.92
C LYS A 74 3.89 -3.35 0.08
N PHE A 75 3.77 -2.20 0.76
CA PHE A 75 4.76 -1.80 1.77
C PHE A 75 4.77 -2.74 2.97
N SER A 76 3.59 -3.16 3.44
CA SER A 76 3.47 -4.17 4.49
C SER A 76 4.27 -5.43 4.16
N MET A 77 4.03 -6.02 2.97
CA MET A 77 4.74 -7.23 2.56
C MET A 77 6.26 -7.02 2.42
N ASN A 78 6.68 -5.88 1.87
CA ASN A 78 8.10 -5.54 1.73
C ASN A 78 8.78 -5.43 3.10
N TYR A 79 8.13 -4.77 4.06
CA TYR A 79 8.67 -4.58 5.42
C TYR A 79 8.70 -5.90 6.18
N LEU A 80 7.68 -6.76 6.03
CA LEU A 80 7.65 -8.09 6.62
C LEU A 80 8.84 -8.94 6.15
N LEU A 81 9.04 -9.03 4.83
CA LEU A 81 10.13 -9.85 4.27
C LEU A 81 11.49 -9.28 4.66
N THR A 82 11.63 -7.95 4.64
CA THR A 82 12.89 -7.30 5.01
C THR A 82 13.19 -7.41 6.50
N SER A 83 12.17 -7.37 7.37
CA SER A 83 12.28 -7.68 8.80
C SER A 83 12.93 -9.04 9.03
N LYS A 84 12.49 -10.08 8.30
CA LYS A 84 13.08 -11.43 8.42
C LYS A 84 14.53 -11.48 7.96
N GLN A 85 14.93 -10.63 7.01
CA GLN A 85 16.33 -10.53 6.57
C GLN A 85 17.20 -9.88 7.66
N TYR A 86 16.76 -8.77 8.27
CA TYR A 86 17.49 -8.13 9.37
C TYR A 86 17.58 -9.00 10.62
N GLY A 87 16.53 -9.78 10.90
CA GLY A 87 16.50 -10.74 12.01
C GLY A 87 17.25 -12.05 11.74
N SER A 88 17.86 -12.21 10.56
CA SER A 88 18.61 -13.41 10.22
C SER A 88 19.94 -13.49 10.99
N GLN A 89 20.48 -14.70 11.12
CA GLN A 89 21.76 -14.96 11.78
C GLN A 89 22.96 -14.28 11.09
N TYR A 90 22.79 -13.85 9.84
CA TYR A 90 23.84 -13.18 9.08
C TYR A 90 23.89 -11.67 9.32
N ILE A 91 22.74 -11.04 9.55
CA ILE A 91 22.65 -9.57 9.70
C ILE A 91 22.58 -9.16 11.19
N GLN A 92 21.87 -9.93 12.02
CA GLN A 92 21.81 -9.75 13.48
C GLN A 92 21.43 -8.33 13.94
N HIS A 93 20.42 -7.74 13.31
CA HIS A 93 19.83 -6.47 13.74
C HIS A 93 18.39 -6.68 14.23
N PRO A 94 18.21 -7.24 15.45
CA PRO A 94 16.89 -7.58 15.98
C PRO A 94 16.00 -6.36 16.21
N GLY A 95 16.56 -5.19 16.52
CA GLY A 95 15.78 -3.97 16.73
C GLY A 95 15.14 -3.48 15.43
N MET A 96 15.94 -3.35 14.37
CA MET A 96 15.43 -3.07 13.03
C MET A 96 14.44 -4.13 12.57
N ALA A 97 14.71 -5.41 12.83
CA ALA A 97 13.77 -6.47 12.47
C ALA A 97 12.41 -6.27 13.15
N LYS A 98 12.40 -5.95 14.45
CA LYS A 98 11.19 -5.67 15.21
C LYS A 98 10.47 -4.42 14.69
N PHE A 99 11.19 -3.31 14.52
CA PHE A 99 10.66 -2.05 13.98
C PHE A 99 9.98 -2.24 12.61
N LEU A 100 10.60 -3.02 11.72
CA LEU A 100 10.04 -3.33 10.41
C LEU A 100 8.83 -4.26 10.46
N LEU A 101 8.78 -5.16 11.45
CA LEU A 101 7.61 -5.99 11.66
C LEU A 101 6.42 -5.13 12.11
N GLU A 102 6.64 -4.23 13.07
CA GLU A 102 5.60 -3.29 13.53
C GLU A 102 5.14 -2.35 12.40
N ALA A 103 6.08 -1.85 11.59
CA ALA A 103 5.74 -1.05 10.42
C ALA A 103 4.93 -1.88 9.39
N SER A 104 5.28 -3.16 9.19
CA SER A 104 4.53 -4.07 8.33
C SER A 104 3.09 -4.24 8.79
N ASP A 105 2.90 -4.53 10.08
CA ASP A 105 1.58 -4.76 10.67
C ASP A 105 0.72 -3.50 10.59
N ARG A 106 1.30 -2.33 10.90
CA ARG A 106 0.62 -1.04 10.73
C ARG A 106 0.17 -0.81 9.28
N HIS A 107 1.04 -1.00 8.29
CA HIS A 107 0.63 -0.80 6.89
C HIS A 107 -0.43 -1.81 6.44
N TRP A 108 -0.42 -3.03 6.99
CA TRP A 108 -1.48 -4.01 6.74
C TRP A 108 -2.83 -3.50 7.27
N GLU A 109 -2.86 -3.04 8.52
CA GLU A 109 -4.06 -2.49 9.16
C GLU A 109 -4.58 -1.27 8.41
N GLU A 110 -3.70 -0.34 8.02
CA GLU A 110 -4.07 0.84 7.25
C GLU A 110 -4.61 0.47 5.86
N GLY A 111 -3.98 -0.49 5.16
CA GLY A 111 -4.50 -1.00 3.89
C GLY A 111 -5.90 -1.59 4.05
N MET A 112 -6.12 -2.37 5.12
CA MET A 112 -7.44 -2.93 5.42
C MET A 112 -8.47 -1.85 5.78
N ASP A 113 -8.06 -0.80 6.47
CA ASP A 113 -8.94 0.32 6.81
C ASP A 113 -9.37 1.12 5.57
N VAL A 114 -8.45 1.40 4.64
CA VAL A 114 -8.77 2.03 3.35
C VAL A 114 -9.75 1.17 2.55
N LEU A 115 -9.53 -0.15 2.50
CA LEU A 115 -10.47 -1.07 1.86
C LEU A 115 -11.85 -1.06 2.52
N LYS A 116 -11.89 -1.09 3.85
CA LYS A 116 -13.13 -1.02 4.61
C LYS A 116 -13.88 0.28 4.30
N LYS A 117 -13.18 1.42 4.26
CA LYS A 117 -13.75 2.71 3.91
C LYS A 117 -14.33 2.72 2.49
N TYR A 118 -13.59 2.16 1.53
CA TYR A 118 -14.05 2.00 0.16
C TYR A 118 -15.36 1.19 0.08
N LEU A 119 -15.43 0.05 0.79
CA LEU A 119 -16.62 -0.81 0.81
C LEU A 119 -17.80 -0.16 1.55
N GLN A 120 -17.56 0.55 2.66
CA GLN A 120 -18.59 1.29 3.41
C GLN A 120 -19.32 2.33 2.55
N ARG A 121 -18.63 2.86 1.54
CA ARG A 121 -19.13 3.93 0.67
C ARG A 121 -19.71 3.42 -0.66
N GLY A 122 -19.95 2.11 -0.76
CA GLY A 122 -20.60 1.50 -1.93
C GLY A 122 -19.62 1.03 -3.02
N GLY A 123 -18.34 0.86 -2.67
CA GLY A 123 -17.33 0.32 -3.57
C GLY A 123 -17.73 -1.03 -4.18
N LYS A 124 -17.52 -1.18 -5.48
CA LYS A 124 -17.86 -2.39 -6.21
C LYS A 124 -16.83 -3.50 -5.94
N VAL A 125 -17.35 -4.71 -5.75
CA VAL A 125 -16.61 -5.94 -5.49
C VAL A 125 -16.40 -6.75 -6.77
N PRO A 126 -15.45 -7.71 -6.80
CA PRO A 126 -14.80 -8.17 -8.04
C PRO A 126 -15.69 -8.97 -9.00
N SER A 127 -16.91 -9.35 -8.60
CA SER A 127 -17.89 -9.93 -9.53
C SER A 127 -18.36 -8.92 -10.59
N THR A 128 -18.11 -7.62 -10.39
CA THR A 128 -18.59 -6.55 -11.26
C THR A 128 -17.51 -5.56 -11.71
N ASP A 129 -16.31 -5.60 -11.14
CA ASP A 129 -15.24 -4.64 -11.44
C ASP A 129 -13.85 -5.30 -11.62
N PRO A 130 -13.26 -5.26 -12.83
CA PRO A 130 -11.89 -5.75 -13.05
C PRO A 130 -10.84 -4.96 -12.29
N ASP A 131 -11.10 -3.68 -11.96
CA ASP A 131 -10.14 -2.81 -11.28
C ASP A 131 -9.92 -3.28 -9.83
N PHE A 132 -10.97 -3.74 -9.15
CA PHE A 132 -10.88 -4.30 -7.79
C PHE A 132 -9.91 -5.48 -7.75
N LYS A 133 -10.07 -6.48 -8.64
CA LYS A 133 -9.20 -7.66 -8.65
C LYS A 133 -7.73 -7.29 -8.92
N GLY A 134 -7.48 -6.32 -9.80
CA GLY A 134 -6.13 -5.82 -10.10
C GLY A 134 -5.44 -5.14 -8.90
N SER A 135 -6.21 -4.54 -8.00
CA SER A 135 -5.69 -3.91 -6.79
C SER A 135 -5.23 -4.89 -5.70
N PHE A 136 -5.68 -6.16 -5.75
CA PHE A 136 -5.20 -7.23 -4.85
C PHE A 136 -3.97 -7.98 -5.40
N VAL A 137 -3.50 -7.62 -6.59
CA VAL A 137 -2.25 -8.18 -7.13
C VAL A 137 -1.08 -7.33 -6.63
N PHE A 138 -0.53 -7.74 -5.49
CA PHE A 138 0.70 -7.18 -4.94
C PHE A 138 1.64 -8.33 -4.53
N ALA A 139 2.93 -8.14 -4.77
CA ALA A 139 3.97 -9.09 -4.41
C ALA A 139 5.02 -8.37 -3.55
N GLY A 140 5.50 -9.06 -2.52
CA GLY A 140 6.63 -8.60 -1.74
C GLY A 140 7.92 -8.68 -2.55
N ASN A 141 8.71 -7.62 -2.50
CA ASN A 141 10.07 -7.60 -3.01
C ASN A 141 11.03 -7.32 -1.85
N PRO A 142 11.71 -8.35 -1.30
CA PRO A 142 12.67 -8.16 -0.22
C PRO A 142 13.81 -7.26 -0.69
N GLN A 143 14.13 -6.23 0.08
CA GLN A 143 15.04 -5.17 -0.38
C GLN A 143 16.51 -5.45 -0.11
N LEU A 144 16.83 -6.39 0.79
CA LEU A 144 18.22 -6.77 1.01
C LEU A 144 18.61 -7.88 0.03
N GLN A 145 19.33 -7.51 -1.03
CA GLN A 145 20.07 -8.49 -1.81
C GLN A 145 21.37 -8.82 -1.09
N MET A 146 21.49 -10.07 -0.61
CA MET A 146 22.72 -10.60 -0.04
C MET A 146 23.68 -10.99 -1.17
N SER A 147 24.39 -10.02 -1.72
CA SER A 147 25.64 -10.30 -2.44
C SER A 147 26.74 -10.50 -1.39
N GLY A 148 27.52 -11.58 -1.50
CA GLY A 148 28.38 -12.16 -0.45
C GLY A 148 29.59 -11.33 0.03
N THR A 149 29.44 -10.02 0.21
CA THR A 149 30.46 -9.14 0.81
C THR A 149 29.91 -8.47 2.07
N ASP A 150 30.31 -9.00 3.23
CA ASP A 150 29.87 -8.62 4.59
C ASP A 150 30.04 -7.13 4.96
N GLY A 151 30.87 -6.37 4.24
CA GLY A 151 31.16 -4.96 4.55
C GLY A 151 30.04 -3.97 4.20
N LEU A 152 29.07 -4.34 3.36
CA LEU A 152 28.05 -3.44 2.79
C LEU A 152 26.75 -3.34 3.60
N ILE A 153 26.66 -3.99 4.77
CA ILE A 153 25.40 -4.08 5.52
C ILE A 153 25.12 -2.80 6.34
N LYS A 154 26.16 -2.09 6.82
CA LYS A 154 25.99 -0.86 7.60
C LYS A 154 25.40 0.30 6.79
N ASP A 155 25.88 0.48 5.55
CA ASP A 155 25.37 1.52 4.66
C ASP A 155 23.91 1.27 4.28
N LYS A 156 23.55 -0.01 4.11
CA LYS A 156 22.16 -0.42 3.82
C LYS A 156 21.16 -0.10 4.93
N TYR A 157 21.60 0.10 6.17
CA TYR A 157 20.69 0.41 7.29
C TYR A 157 20.09 1.81 7.15
N VAL A 158 20.94 2.83 6.91
CA VAL A 158 20.50 4.21 6.70
C VAL A 158 19.71 4.31 5.40
N ASP A 159 20.19 3.68 4.33
CA ASP A 159 19.52 3.67 3.03
C ASP A 159 18.10 3.09 3.12
N TYR A 160 17.90 2.07 3.96
CA TYR A 160 16.59 1.48 4.14
C TYR A 160 15.64 2.38 4.95
N LEU A 161 16.13 3.02 6.02
CA LEU A 161 15.34 4.03 6.73
C LEU A 161 14.95 5.20 5.80
N GLN A 162 15.86 5.62 4.92
CA GLN A 162 15.58 6.63 3.90
C GLN A 162 14.50 6.16 2.91
N THR A 163 14.55 4.89 2.51
CA THR A 163 13.50 4.28 1.67
C THR A 163 12.15 4.27 2.38
N MET A 164 12.10 3.94 3.66
CA MET A 164 10.85 4.01 4.45
C MET A 164 10.32 5.43 4.54
N LEU A 165 11.20 6.41 4.74
CA LEU A 165 10.84 7.83 4.78
C LEU A 165 10.24 8.28 3.44
N ASP A 166 10.81 7.85 2.33
CA ASP A 166 10.31 8.21 1.00
C ASP A 166 8.98 7.52 0.68
N ASN A 167 8.78 6.26 1.11
CA ASN A 167 7.49 5.58 1.04
C ASN A 167 6.41 6.33 1.86
N SER A 168 6.75 6.77 3.07
CA SER A 168 5.85 7.53 3.96
C SER A 168 5.45 8.87 3.33
N LYS A 169 6.41 9.62 2.77
CA LYS A 169 6.14 10.85 2.01
C LYS A 169 5.27 10.60 0.78
N HIS A 170 5.48 9.47 0.09
CA HIS A 170 4.67 9.09 -1.06
C HIS A 170 3.22 8.85 -0.66
N LEU A 171 2.97 8.06 0.38
CA LEU A 171 1.62 7.83 0.92
C LEU A 171 0.97 9.14 1.36
N SER A 172 1.69 9.99 2.09
CA SER A 172 1.20 11.31 2.52
C SER A 172 0.77 12.18 1.33
N LYS A 173 1.57 12.21 0.25
CA LYS A 173 1.19 12.92 -0.99
C LYS A 173 -0.04 12.31 -1.66
N SER A 174 -0.12 10.98 -1.73
CA SER A 174 -1.27 10.27 -2.29
C SER A 174 -2.55 10.60 -1.52
N MET A 175 -2.51 10.54 -0.18
CA MET A 175 -3.64 10.90 0.70
C MET A 175 -4.00 12.38 0.58
N HIS A 176 -3.03 13.29 0.55
CA HIS A 176 -3.28 14.72 0.38
C HIS A 176 -3.92 15.05 -0.98
N ARG A 177 -3.52 14.35 -2.04
CA ARG A 177 -4.16 14.46 -3.36
C ARG A 177 -5.62 14.00 -3.31
N LEU A 178 -5.89 12.86 -2.67
CA LEU A 178 -7.25 12.34 -2.49
C LEU A 178 -8.11 13.25 -1.61
N TYR A 179 -7.55 13.81 -0.54
CA TYR A 179 -8.16 14.85 0.29
C TYR A 179 -8.60 16.04 -0.55
N HIS A 180 -7.71 16.60 -1.37
CA HIS A 180 -8.05 17.72 -2.24
C HIS A 180 -9.13 17.38 -3.26
N LYS A 181 -9.14 16.16 -3.79
CA LYS A 181 -10.21 15.70 -4.70
C LYS A 181 -11.54 15.53 -3.97
N ALA A 182 -11.53 15.00 -2.75
CA ALA A 182 -12.72 14.83 -1.93
C ALA A 182 -13.30 16.17 -1.45
N GLY A 183 -12.43 17.12 -1.08
CA GLY A 183 -12.80 18.42 -0.56
C GLY A 183 -13.06 19.51 -1.61
N LYS A 184 -12.70 19.28 -2.88
CA LYS A 184 -13.06 20.22 -3.96
C LYS A 184 -14.58 20.24 -4.10
N ASN A 185 -15.15 21.45 -3.99
CA ASN A 185 -16.52 21.74 -4.38
C ASN A 185 -16.63 21.52 -5.89
N LEU A 186 -16.91 20.29 -6.31
CA LEU A 186 -17.66 20.07 -7.54
C LEU A 186 -18.98 20.84 -7.35
N ASP A 187 -19.56 21.39 -8.41
CA ASP A 187 -20.88 22.05 -8.42
C ASP A 187 -22.04 21.15 -7.88
N GLN A 188 -21.70 19.97 -7.37
CA GLN A 188 -22.53 18.87 -6.88
C GLN A 188 -22.22 18.48 -5.41
N GLY A 189 -21.34 19.20 -4.73
CA GLY A 189 -20.93 18.94 -3.34
C GLY A 189 -19.77 17.96 -3.23
N GLY A 190 -18.69 18.36 -2.56
CA GLY A 190 -17.57 17.48 -2.24
C GLY A 190 -17.94 16.41 -1.19
N ASP A 191 -17.10 15.40 -1.06
CA ASP A 191 -17.26 14.33 -0.07
C ASP A 191 -16.51 14.67 1.22
N ALA A 192 -17.19 15.38 2.12
CA ALA A 192 -16.63 15.82 3.39
C ALA A 192 -16.13 14.66 4.26
N GLU A 193 -16.72 13.47 4.13
CA GLU A 193 -16.36 12.31 4.96
C GLU A 193 -15.06 11.66 4.46
N PHE A 194 -14.87 11.51 3.15
CA PHE A 194 -13.58 11.10 2.60
C PHE A 194 -12.50 12.17 2.80
N ALA A 195 -12.86 13.45 2.68
CA ALA A 195 -11.92 14.54 2.98
C ALA A 195 -11.44 14.46 4.43
N HIS A 196 -12.36 14.33 5.40
CA HIS A 196 -11.99 14.16 6.80
C HIS A 196 -11.13 12.90 7.01
N TYR A 197 -11.53 11.78 6.44
CA TYR A 197 -10.81 10.51 6.51
C TYR A 197 -9.35 10.63 6.04
N PHE A 198 -9.13 11.15 4.82
CA PHE A 198 -7.76 11.31 4.30
C PHE A 198 -6.96 12.38 5.03
N SER A 199 -7.63 13.42 5.56
CA SER A 199 -6.97 14.42 6.39
C SER A 199 -6.43 13.80 7.69
N ASP A 200 -7.16 12.89 8.32
CA ASP A 200 -6.71 12.24 9.55
C ASP A 200 -5.58 11.25 9.28
N LYS A 201 -5.74 10.37 8.28
CA LYS A 201 -4.68 9.44 7.89
C LYS A 201 -3.40 10.13 7.45
N SER A 202 -3.51 11.30 6.80
CA SER A 202 -2.34 12.10 6.44
C SER A 202 -1.63 12.73 7.66
N LYS A 203 -2.32 12.96 8.78
CA LYS A 203 -1.66 13.44 10.02
C LYS A 203 -0.83 12.33 10.64
N ASP A 204 -1.39 11.13 10.71
CA ASP A 204 -0.71 9.95 11.24
C ASP A 204 0.58 9.67 10.44
N GLU A 205 0.49 9.72 9.10
CA GLU A 205 1.67 9.53 8.23
C GLU A 205 2.71 10.66 8.38
N ALA A 206 2.29 11.89 8.69
CA ALA A 206 3.20 12.99 8.96
C ALA A 206 3.99 12.79 10.25
N GLU A 207 3.39 12.20 11.28
CA GLU A 207 4.08 11.83 12.52
C GLU A 207 5.14 10.75 12.26
N ILE A 208 4.79 9.73 11.47
CA ILE A 208 5.72 8.65 11.07
C ILE A 208 6.89 9.23 10.27
N THR A 209 6.62 10.11 9.31
CA THR A 209 7.66 10.82 8.55
C THR A 209 8.61 11.59 9.48
N ARG A 210 8.08 12.25 10.52
CA ARG A 210 8.88 12.99 11.49
C ARG A 210 9.76 12.06 12.32
N GLU A 211 9.21 10.94 12.77
CA GLU A 211 9.93 9.92 13.55
C GLU A 211 11.09 9.34 12.73
N LEU A 212 10.83 8.87 11.51
CA LEU A 212 11.83 8.33 10.60
C LEU A 212 12.94 9.34 10.29
N ALA A 213 12.59 10.60 10.04
CA ALA A 213 13.57 11.67 9.86
C ALA A 213 14.45 11.88 11.11
N GLY A 214 13.87 11.76 12.31
CA GLY A 214 14.60 11.78 13.57
C GLY A 214 15.61 10.64 13.69
N HIS A 215 15.19 9.42 13.37
CA HIS A 215 16.04 8.23 13.35
C HIS A 215 17.20 8.37 12.36
N ILE A 216 16.92 8.80 11.12
CA ILE A 216 17.94 9.04 10.08
C ILE A 216 18.94 10.10 10.52
N ASN A 217 18.47 11.23 11.06
CA ASN A 217 19.36 12.31 11.52
C ASN A 217 20.26 11.87 12.67
N THR A 218 19.72 11.08 13.61
CA THR A 218 20.47 10.54 14.75
C THR A 218 21.53 9.56 14.26
N LEU A 219 21.14 8.61 13.42
CA LEU A 219 22.05 7.59 12.90
C LEU A 219 23.12 8.20 12.00
N THR A 220 22.78 9.17 11.16
CA THR A 220 23.75 9.88 10.29
C THR A 220 24.85 10.57 11.10
N LYS A 221 24.52 11.11 12.28
CA LYS A 221 25.50 11.74 13.17
C LYS A 221 26.36 10.74 13.92
N MET A 222 25.86 9.53 14.15
CA MET A 222 26.54 8.51 14.94
C MET A 222 27.21 7.42 14.09
N LYS A 223 27.04 7.43 12.77
CA LYS A 223 27.54 6.38 11.85
C LYS A 223 29.05 6.14 11.94
N ASP A 224 29.83 7.16 12.28
CA ASP A 224 31.29 7.09 12.38
C ASP A 224 31.75 6.45 13.72
N LEU A 225 30.83 6.25 14.66
CA LEU A 225 31.10 5.62 15.95
C LEU A 225 30.86 4.10 15.83
N GLY A 226 31.91 3.31 16.01
CA GLY A 226 31.87 1.85 15.80
C GLY A 226 30.80 1.08 16.59
N LEU A 227 30.38 1.59 17.76
CA LEU A 227 29.36 0.99 18.64
C LEU A 227 27.96 1.58 18.47
N ALA A 228 27.82 2.69 17.75
CA ALA A 228 26.56 3.42 17.71
C ALA A 228 25.45 2.68 17.00
N LEU A 229 25.73 1.98 15.90
CA LEU A 229 24.72 1.23 15.16
C LEU A 229 24.10 0.13 16.03
N THR A 230 24.92 -0.64 16.74
CA THR A 230 24.45 -1.70 17.64
C THR A 230 23.66 -1.13 18.81
N THR A 231 24.10 0.01 19.36
CA THR A 231 23.38 0.68 20.44
C THR A 231 22.05 1.23 19.96
N PHE A 232 22.02 1.86 18.79
CA PHE A 232 20.81 2.39 18.17
C PHE A 232 19.81 1.29 17.87
N ASP A 233 20.26 0.18 17.29
CA ASP A 233 19.43 -0.99 17.03
C ASP A 233 18.79 -1.52 18.32
N SER A 234 19.52 -1.56 19.43
CA SER A 234 18.94 -1.97 20.72
C SER A 234 17.86 -1.02 21.28
N HIS A 235 17.74 0.21 20.78
CA HIS A 235 16.77 1.22 21.26
C HIS A 235 15.54 1.35 20.34
N LEU A 236 15.50 0.64 19.21
CA LEU A 236 14.33 0.47 18.35
C LEU A 236 13.43 -0.66 18.87
#